data_AF-Q934F7-F1
#
_entry.id   AF-Q934F7-F1
#
_cell.length_a   1.000
_cell.length_b   1.000
_cell.length_c   1.000
_cell.angle_alpha   90.00
_cell.angle_beta   90.00
_cell.angle_gamma   90.00
#
_symmetry.space_group_name_H-M   'P 1'
#
loop_
_entity.id
_entity.type
_entity.pdbx_description
1 polymer ?
#
loop_
_entity_poly.entity_id
_entity_poly.type
_entity_poly.pdbx_seq_one_letter_code
_entity_poly.pdbx_strand_id
1 'polypeptide(L)'
;MKKLFTVLIFIGMFGLLGIPYKVEAITSKEVNYQEPQGTMLTINITGESKEGQLLLSPEYMQFRLTAGEVINKNELLDKVQLVIDSAASNQFEVVDFKPESKVEWSYFDRHELLDITERGFIVPDYSIYEKKPSFLLTGPVIIQRKSPTTEKKTIDSNTDVILRHSVSFMKRNGESMNLVPTTTQLSSFSKTAKPGQSIQSEELYQAAQSLFEQTKEYHEGYQLIKRLNTSISENEKAYRSVYQFQNGKPFNYTISQLREFSKWDYSQAIRDDIIENYYISKNGDDYYPEQIQITLDLTNEEETSIRTLTLDLPKENTIEHIKHYLSEADLTEIDAKTGDHYWFSQNVKQVSSHHFQANYFSKENSDLFYYNRFSLQ
;
A
#
# COMPACT_ATOMS: atom_id res chain seq x y z
N MET A 1 -28.81 -63.84 -16.25
CA MET A 1 -29.49 -62.58 -15.86
C MET A 1 -30.12 -62.75 -14.48
N LYS A 2 -29.54 -62.10 -13.47
CA LYS A 2 -30.11 -61.71 -12.16
C LYS A 2 -28.92 -61.21 -11.32
N LYS A 3 -28.79 -59.89 -11.15
CA LYS A 3 -27.78 -59.30 -10.27
C LYS A 3 -28.41 -59.07 -8.89
N LEU A 4 -27.75 -59.63 -7.88
CA LEU A 4 -27.92 -59.32 -6.46
C LEU A 4 -27.52 -57.87 -6.21
N PHE A 5 -28.31 -57.12 -5.44
CA PHE A 5 -27.84 -55.92 -4.76
C PHE A 5 -27.95 -56.15 -3.26
N THR A 6 -26.80 -56.13 -2.61
CA THR A 6 -26.66 -56.10 -1.15
C THR A 6 -26.82 -54.67 -0.68
N VAL A 7 -27.69 -54.50 0.32
CA VAL A 7 -27.90 -53.26 1.07
C VAL A 7 -26.75 -53.08 2.06
N LEU A 8 -26.14 -51.90 2.09
CA LEU A 8 -25.38 -51.43 3.25
C LEU A 8 -25.97 -50.10 3.70
N ILE A 9 -26.46 -50.09 4.93
CA ILE A 9 -26.92 -48.92 5.67
C ILE A 9 -25.68 -48.25 6.27
N PHE A 10 -25.50 -46.95 6.02
CA PHE A 10 -24.60 -46.11 6.82
C PHE A 10 -25.39 -44.95 7.43
N ILE A 11 -25.25 -44.83 8.74
CA ILE A 11 -25.86 -43.85 9.63
C ILE A 11 -25.25 -42.47 9.31
N GLY A 12 -26.06 -41.55 8.81
CA GLY A 12 -25.67 -40.16 8.58
C GLY A 12 -25.84 -39.33 9.84
N MET A 13 -24.72 -38.91 10.44
CA MET A 13 -24.64 -37.84 11.43
C MET A 13 -25.08 -36.51 10.80
N PHE A 14 -25.90 -35.76 11.54
CA PHE A 14 -26.21 -34.36 11.32
C PHE A 14 -24.93 -33.50 11.31
N GLY A 15 -24.73 -32.76 10.22
CA GLY A 15 -23.82 -31.63 10.15
C GLY A 15 -24.47 -30.57 9.26
N LEU A 16 -24.76 -29.40 9.82
CA LEU A 16 -25.29 -28.24 9.12
C LEU A 16 -24.41 -27.93 7.89
N LEU A 17 -24.93 -28.19 6.69
CA LEU A 17 -24.38 -27.65 5.46
C LEU A 17 -25.00 -26.27 5.24
N GLY A 18 -24.22 -25.23 5.55
CA GLY A 18 -24.47 -23.89 5.03
C GLY A 18 -24.49 -23.96 3.51
N ILE A 19 -25.61 -23.52 2.92
CA ILE A 19 -25.73 -23.36 1.48
C ILE A 19 -24.73 -22.27 1.06
N PRO A 20 -23.80 -22.50 0.12
CA PRO A 20 -22.96 -21.44 -0.39
C PRO A 20 -23.82 -20.46 -1.20
N TYR A 21 -23.94 -19.22 -0.71
CA TYR A 21 -24.48 -18.11 -1.49
C TYR A 21 -23.53 -17.84 -2.66
N LYS A 22 -24.00 -18.08 -3.88
CA LYS A 22 -23.28 -17.73 -5.10
C LYS A 22 -23.52 -16.25 -5.38
N VAL A 23 -22.54 -15.41 -5.04
CA VAL A 23 -22.52 -13.99 -5.41
C VAL A 23 -22.06 -13.90 -6.87
N GLU A 24 -22.92 -13.47 -7.78
CA GLU A 24 -22.54 -13.08 -9.14
C GLU A 24 -22.28 -11.58 -9.16
N ALA A 25 -21.01 -11.19 -9.01
CA ALA A 25 -20.55 -9.82 -9.25
C ALA A 25 -20.10 -9.69 -10.71
N ILE A 26 -20.72 -8.78 -11.46
CA ILE A 26 -20.33 -8.47 -12.84
C ILE A 26 -19.42 -7.23 -12.79
N THR A 27 -18.12 -7.41 -13.01
CA THR A 27 -17.15 -6.33 -13.15
C THR A 27 -16.87 -6.08 -14.63
N SER A 28 -16.89 -4.81 -15.07
CA SER A 28 -16.66 -4.48 -16.48
C SER A 28 -15.17 -4.51 -16.83
N LYS A 29 -14.69 -5.68 -17.28
CA LYS A 29 -13.64 -5.74 -18.28
C LYS A 29 -14.19 -6.54 -19.45
N GLU A 30 -14.37 -5.84 -20.57
CA GLU A 30 -14.79 -6.32 -21.90
C GLU A 30 -15.04 -7.84 -22.03
N VAL A 31 -16.23 -8.28 -21.62
CA VAL A 31 -16.81 -9.57 -21.95
C VAL A 31 -18.29 -9.30 -22.21
N ASN A 32 -18.80 -9.77 -23.35
CA ASN A 32 -20.19 -9.62 -23.83
C ASN A 32 -21.21 -9.39 -22.68
N TYR A 33 -21.55 -8.12 -22.45
CA TYR A 33 -22.50 -7.71 -21.43
C TYR A 33 -23.89 -8.19 -21.84
N GLN A 34 -24.39 -9.21 -21.15
CA GLN A 34 -25.81 -9.52 -21.14
C GLN A 34 -26.41 -8.75 -19.96
N GLU A 35 -27.45 -7.96 -20.22
CA GLU A 35 -28.19 -7.31 -19.14
C GLU A 35 -28.68 -8.37 -18.14
N PRO A 36 -28.33 -8.25 -16.84
CA PRO A 36 -28.73 -9.21 -15.84
C PRO A 36 -30.27 -9.27 -15.74
N GLN A 37 -30.80 -10.50 -15.72
CA GLN A 37 -32.23 -10.76 -15.68
C GLN A 37 -32.75 -10.75 -14.23
N GLY A 38 -33.70 -9.87 -13.92
CA GLY A 38 -34.36 -9.82 -12.60
C GLY A 38 -34.41 -8.42 -12.00
N THR A 39 -34.95 -8.32 -10.79
CA THR A 39 -34.90 -7.09 -9.98
C THR A 39 -33.47 -6.93 -9.43
N MET A 40 -32.86 -5.76 -9.65
CA MET A 40 -31.46 -5.52 -9.29
C MET A 40 -31.33 -4.30 -8.38
N LEU A 41 -30.40 -4.38 -7.42
CA LEU A 41 -29.85 -3.24 -6.70
C LEU A 41 -28.50 -2.89 -7.33
N THR A 42 -28.40 -1.71 -7.91
CA THR A 42 -27.14 -1.11 -8.32
C THR A 42 -26.62 -0.26 -7.17
N ILE A 43 -25.42 -0.55 -6.71
CA ILE A 43 -24.69 0.31 -5.77
C ILE A 43 -23.77 1.19 -6.61
N ASN A 44 -23.84 2.51 -6.43
CA ASN A 44 -22.94 3.49 -7.04
C ASN A 44 -22.58 4.55 -5.98
N ILE A 45 -21.42 4.39 -5.35
CA ILE A 45 -21.06 5.13 -4.14
C ILE A 45 -19.64 5.66 -4.21
N THR A 46 -19.41 6.79 -3.54
CA THR A 46 -18.07 7.31 -3.22
C THR A 46 -17.73 7.01 -1.77
N GLY A 47 -16.48 6.67 -1.49
CA GLY A 47 -16.00 6.51 -0.13
C GLY A 47 -15.36 7.79 0.38
N GLU A 48 -15.87 8.34 1.48
CA GLU A 48 -15.36 9.56 2.10
C GLU A 48 -14.98 9.33 3.56
N SER A 49 -14.05 10.11 4.10
CA SER A 49 -13.79 10.16 5.54
C SER A 49 -14.97 10.82 6.26
N LYS A 50 -15.00 10.75 7.60
CA LYS A 50 -16.01 11.42 8.42
C LYS A 50 -16.00 12.94 8.23
N GLU A 51 -14.85 13.51 7.89
CA GLU A 51 -14.60 14.93 7.60
C GLU A 51 -14.97 15.32 6.15
N GLY A 52 -15.35 14.35 5.31
CA GLY A 52 -15.71 14.57 3.91
C GLY A 52 -14.54 14.60 2.93
N GLN A 53 -13.38 14.09 3.32
CA GLN A 53 -12.29 13.87 2.37
C GLN A 53 -12.62 12.66 1.48
N LEU A 54 -12.52 12.80 0.16
CA LEU A 54 -12.64 11.67 -0.76
C LEU A 54 -11.49 10.66 -0.53
N LEU A 55 -11.83 9.41 -0.22
CA LEU A 55 -10.90 8.31 0.04
C LEU A 55 -10.98 7.21 -1.03
N LEU A 56 -12.14 7.01 -1.64
CA LEU A 56 -12.38 6.05 -2.72
C LEU A 56 -13.23 6.71 -3.81
N SER A 57 -12.77 6.62 -5.06
CA SER A 57 -13.52 7.10 -6.24
C SER A 57 -14.83 6.32 -6.41
N PRO A 58 -15.80 6.83 -7.20
CA PRO A 58 -17.07 6.14 -7.42
C PRO A 58 -16.85 4.72 -7.93
N GLU A 59 -17.40 3.74 -7.21
CA GLU A 59 -17.38 2.32 -7.59
C GLU A 59 -18.80 1.80 -7.72
N TYR A 60 -18.98 0.84 -8.63
CA TYR A 60 -20.30 0.28 -8.87
C TYR A 60 -20.32 -1.24 -8.89
N MET A 61 -21.40 -1.81 -8.37
CA MET A 61 -21.67 -3.24 -8.41
C MET A 61 -23.18 -3.48 -8.42
N GLN A 62 -23.62 -4.52 -9.10
CA GLN A 62 -25.02 -4.91 -9.16
C GLN A 62 -25.27 -6.18 -8.35
N PHE A 63 -26.32 -6.17 -7.55
CA PHE A 63 -26.77 -7.30 -6.73
C PHE A 63 -28.18 -7.69 -7.14
N ARG A 64 -28.41 -8.98 -7.33
CA ARG A 64 -29.76 -9.48 -7.58
C ARG A 64 -30.58 -9.45 -6.30
N LEU A 65 -31.81 -8.93 -6.40
CA LEU A 65 -32.78 -8.94 -5.32
C LEU A 65 -33.81 -10.05 -5.52
N THR A 66 -34.26 -10.62 -4.41
CA THR A 66 -35.32 -11.64 -4.38
C THR A 66 -36.60 -11.09 -3.77
N ALA A 67 -37.76 -11.55 -4.26
CA ALA A 67 -39.04 -11.14 -3.71
C ALA A 67 -39.15 -11.58 -2.24
N GLY A 68 -39.56 -10.66 -1.38
CA GLY A 68 -39.63 -10.87 0.08
C GLY A 68 -38.32 -10.59 0.83
N GLU A 69 -37.23 -10.26 0.13
CA GLU A 69 -35.98 -9.84 0.76
C GLU A 69 -36.15 -8.51 1.50
N VAL A 70 -35.55 -8.39 2.67
CA VAL A 70 -35.57 -7.15 3.47
C VAL A 70 -34.26 -6.40 3.23
N ILE A 71 -34.35 -5.22 2.63
CA ILE A 71 -33.20 -4.34 2.40
C ILE A 71 -33.22 -3.24 3.44
N ASN A 72 -32.42 -3.43 4.49
CA ASN A 72 -32.23 -2.47 5.58
C ASN A 72 -30.82 -1.85 5.56
N LYS A 73 -30.56 -0.92 6.47
CA LYS A 73 -29.28 -0.23 6.57
C LYS A 73 -28.08 -1.18 6.68
N ASN A 74 -28.14 -2.21 7.53
CA ASN A 74 -27.03 -3.15 7.70
C ASN A 74 -26.78 -3.97 6.45
N GLU A 75 -27.85 -4.46 5.81
CA GLU A 75 -27.74 -5.20 4.54
C GLU A 75 -27.14 -4.32 3.43
N LEU A 76 -27.49 -3.04 3.38
CA LEU A 76 -26.89 -2.09 2.45
C LEU A 76 -25.42 -1.83 2.78
N LEU A 77 -25.04 -1.68 4.05
CA LEU A 77 -23.64 -1.53 4.47
C LEU A 77 -22.81 -2.75 4.09
N ASP A 78 -23.32 -3.97 4.28
CA ASP A 78 -22.65 -5.21 3.91
C ASP A 78 -22.43 -5.29 2.39
N LYS A 79 -23.45 -4.98 1.58
CA LYS A 79 -23.30 -4.94 0.13
C LYS A 79 -22.35 -3.83 -0.33
N VAL A 80 -22.34 -2.67 0.33
CA VAL A 80 -21.37 -1.59 0.07
C VAL A 80 -19.95 -2.05 0.42
N GLN A 81 -19.76 -2.76 1.54
CA GLN A 81 -18.46 -3.30 1.93
C GLN A 81 -17.92 -4.25 0.85
N LEU A 82 -18.78 -5.09 0.25
CA LEU A 82 -18.40 -5.93 -0.90
C LEU A 82 -17.98 -5.11 -2.12
N VAL A 83 -18.64 -3.98 -2.41
CA VAL A 83 -18.22 -3.07 -3.49
C VAL A 83 -16.83 -2.51 -3.21
N ILE A 84 -16.61 -2.01 -1.99
CA ILE A 84 -15.32 -1.45 -1.58
C ILE A 84 -14.21 -2.50 -1.61
N ASP A 85 -14.46 -3.71 -1.10
CA ASP A 85 -13.47 -4.78 -1.10
C ASP A 85 -13.13 -5.26 -2.53
N SER A 86 -14.05 -5.11 -3.49
CA SER A 86 -13.77 -5.44 -4.89
C SER A 86 -12.81 -4.44 -5.56
N ALA A 87 -12.86 -3.16 -5.15
CA ALA A 87 -12.04 -2.09 -5.71
C ALA A 87 -10.73 -1.87 -4.94
N ALA A 88 -10.80 -1.93 -3.61
CA ALA A 88 -9.72 -1.65 -2.68
C ALA A 88 -9.69 -2.70 -1.56
N SER A 89 -9.47 -3.96 -1.99
CA SER A 89 -9.45 -5.16 -1.15
C SER A 89 -8.86 -4.93 0.25
N ASN A 90 -9.73 -4.96 1.26
CA ASN A 90 -9.40 -4.90 2.68
C ASN A 90 -8.64 -3.64 3.15
N GLN A 91 -8.61 -2.56 2.37
CA GLN A 91 -7.97 -1.31 2.78
C GLN A 91 -8.88 -0.44 3.65
N PHE A 92 -10.19 -0.58 3.47
CA PHE A 92 -11.20 0.27 4.09
C PHE A 92 -12.30 -0.55 4.78
N GLU A 93 -12.91 0.05 5.79
CA GLU A 93 -14.11 -0.43 6.46
C GLU A 93 -15.20 0.61 6.31
N VAL A 94 -16.41 0.17 5.94
CA VAL A 94 -17.59 1.03 5.90
C VAL A 94 -18.08 1.26 7.32
N VAL A 95 -18.24 2.53 7.69
CA VAL A 95 -18.72 2.94 9.01
C VAL A 95 -20.21 3.24 8.98
N ASP A 96 -20.65 4.09 8.04
CA ASP A 96 -22.06 4.50 7.92
C ASP A 96 -22.34 5.15 6.55
N PHE A 97 -23.61 5.39 6.24
CA PHE A 97 -24.05 6.26 5.16
C PHE A 97 -24.03 7.73 5.60
N LYS A 98 -23.68 8.64 4.69
CA LYS A 98 -23.96 10.07 4.90
C LYS A 98 -25.46 10.38 4.70
N PRO A 99 -25.99 11.45 5.33
CA PRO A 99 -27.43 11.79 5.27
C PRO A 99 -28.02 11.94 3.86
N GLU A 100 -27.19 12.35 2.90
CA GLU A 100 -27.54 12.51 1.49
C GLU A 100 -27.63 11.19 0.70
N SER A 101 -27.19 10.07 1.26
CA SER A 101 -27.30 8.76 0.61
C SER A 101 -28.75 8.28 0.57
N LYS A 102 -29.20 7.80 -0.60
CA LYS A 102 -30.57 7.34 -0.85
C LYS A 102 -30.60 6.12 -1.75
N VAL A 103 -31.66 5.33 -1.59
CA VAL A 103 -32.01 4.29 -2.56
C VAL A 103 -33.13 4.82 -3.45
N GLU A 104 -32.89 4.93 -4.74
CA GLU A 104 -33.90 5.25 -5.73
C GLU A 104 -34.51 3.97 -6.29
N TRP A 105 -35.83 3.84 -6.21
CA TRP A 105 -36.59 2.84 -6.95
C TRP A 105 -37.09 3.46 -8.25
N SER A 106 -36.89 2.77 -9.38
CA SER A 106 -37.35 3.23 -10.69
C SER A 106 -38.10 2.13 -11.44
N TYR A 107 -39.23 2.50 -12.04
CA TYR A 107 -40.01 1.65 -12.94
C TYR A 107 -40.68 2.49 -14.03
N PHE A 108 -40.24 2.32 -15.29
CA PHE A 108 -40.63 3.21 -16.40
C PHE A 108 -40.38 4.69 -16.02
N ASP A 109 -41.42 5.53 -16.06
CA ASP A 109 -41.33 6.97 -15.77
C ASP A 109 -41.59 7.29 -14.28
N ARG A 110 -41.69 6.27 -13.42
CA ARG A 110 -41.91 6.45 -11.98
C ARG A 110 -40.62 6.25 -11.21
N HIS A 111 -40.36 7.19 -10.32
CA HIS A 111 -39.20 7.21 -9.44
C HIS A 111 -39.65 7.49 -8.01
N GLU A 112 -39.10 6.76 -7.05
CA GLU A 112 -39.35 6.95 -5.63
C GLU A 112 -38.03 6.90 -4.87
N LEU A 113 -37.80 7.90 -3.99
CA LEU A 113 -36.65 7.92 -3.10
C LEU A 113 -37.02 7.23 -1.79
N LEU A 114 -36.29 6.17 -1.47
CA LEU A 114 -36.41 5.38 -0.26
C LEU A 114 -35.30 5.78 0.72
N ASP A 115 -35.70 6.07 1.95
CA ASP A 115 -34.76 6.35 3.03
C ASP A 115 -34.05 5.09 3.51
N ILE A 116 -32.76 5.23 3.83
CA ILE A 116 -31.94 4.16 4.41
C ILE A 116 -32.23 4.10 5.91
N THR A 117 -32.89 3.04 6.37
CA THR A 117 -33.31 2.89 7.77
C THR A 117 -32.98 1.49 8.30
N GLU A 118 -32.90 1.36 9.63
CA GLU A 118 -32.72 0.06 10.31
C GLU A 118 -33.84 -0.94 10.01
N ARG A 119 -35.06 -0.46 9.75
CA ARG A 119 -36.20 -1.31 9.39
C ARG A 119 -36.16 -1.73 7.92
N GLY A 120 -35.65 -0.87 7.05
CA GLY A 120 -35.55 -1.13 5.62
C GLY A 120 -36.89 -1.19 4.90
N PHE A 121 -36.86 -1.76 3.69
CA PHE A 121 -38.04 -2.07 2.89
C PHE A 121 -38.05 -3.54 2.47
N ILE A 122 -39.23 -4.08 2.20
CA ILE A 122 -39.40 -5.44 1.66
C ILE A 122 -39.48 -5.34 0.15
N VAL A 123 -38.65 -6.10 -0.57
CA VAL A 123 -38.68 -6.18 -2.03
C VAL A 123 -39.99 -6.83 -2.50
N PRO A 124 -40.88 -6.10 -3.19
CA PRO A 124 -42.12 -6.68 -3.70
C PRO A 124 -41.88 -7.76 -4.76
N ASP A 125 -42.86 -8.64 -4.95
CA ASP A 125 -42.84 -9.55 -6.09
C ASP A 125 -43.16 -8.80 -7.37
N TYR A 126 -42.13 -8.61 -8.20
CA TYR A 126 -42.25 -7.98 -9.51
C TYR A 126 -42.40 -9.01 -10.65
N SER A 127 -42.67 -10.28 -10.36
CA SER A 127 -42.85 -11.35 -11.35
C SER A 127 -43.86 -10.99 -12.44
N ILE A 128 -44.93 -10.27 -12.08
CA ILE A 128 -46.02 -9.84 -12.96
C ILE A 128 -45.64 -8.76 -13.99
N TYR A 129 -44.53 -8.05 -13.78
CA TYR A 129 -44.11 -6.96 -14.68
C TYR A 129 -43.20 -7.46 -15.79
N GLU A 130 -43.45 -7.01 -17.02
CA GLU A 130 -42.67 -7.38 -18.22
C GLU A 130 -41.22 -6.88 -18.14
N LYS A 131 -41.02 -5.63 -17.72
CA LYS A 131 -39.71 -5.11 -17.27
C LYS A 131 -39.62 -5.20 -15.75
N LYS A 132 -38.43 -5.50 -15.22
CA LYS A 132 -38.22 -5.49 -13.77
C LYS A 132 -37.78 -4.10 -13.32
N PRO A 133 -38.27 -3.61 -12.17
CA PRO A 133 -37.81 -2.34 -11.63
C PRO A 133 -36.34 -2.43 -11.18
N SER A 134 -35.69 -1.28 -11.14
CA SER A 134 -34.31 -1.13 -10.67
C SER A 134 -34.28 -0.37 -9.35
N PHE A 135 -33.35 -0.76 -8.48
CA PHE A 135 -32.97 0.00 -7.31
C PHE A 135 -31.57 0.57 -7.53
N LEU A 136 -31.35 1.83 -7.18
CA LEU A 136 -30.06 2.50 -7.29
C LEU A 136 -29.71 3.15 -5.95
N LEU A 137 -28.71 2.61 -5.26
CA LEU A 137 -28.10 3.27 -4.11
C LEU A 137 -27.08 4.29 -4.61
N THR A 138 -27.32 5.57 -4.30
CA THR A 138 -26.42 6.68 -4.62
C THR A 138 -26.09 7.50 -3.39
N GLY A 139 -24.91 8.11 -3.42
CA GLY A 139 -24.42 9.02 -2.39
C GLY A 139 -23.13 8.54 -1.70
N PRO A 140 -22.50 9.42 -0.92
CA PRO A 140 -21.26 9.12 -0.21
C PRO A 140 -21.47 8.26 1.02
N VAL A 141 -20.55 7.32 1.22
CA VAL A 141 -20.45 6.49 2.43
C VAL A 141 -19.24 6.89 3.25
N ILE A 142 -19.39 6.85 4.57
CA ILE A 142 -18.30 7.09 5.51
C ILE A 142 -17.47 5.82 5.59
N ILE A 143 -16.19 5.93 5.23
CA ILE A 143 -15.23 4.83 5.28
C ILE A 143 -14.01 5.27 6.07
N GLN A 144 -13.40 4.31 6.74
CA GLN A 144 -12.14 4.50 7.46
C GLN A 144 -11.09 3.53 6.94
N ARG A 145 -9.82 3.97 6.92
CA ARG A 145 -8.72 3.03 6.65
C ARG A 145 -8.71 2.00 7.78
N LYS A 146 -8.72 0.71 7.42
CA LYS A 146 -8.45 -0.34 8.40
C LYS A 146 -7.02 -0.13 8.88
N SER A 147 -6.82 0.16 10.17
CA SER A 147 -5.49 0.14 10.78
C SER A 147 -4.96 -1.29 10.68
N PRO A 148 -3.90 -1.56 9.89
CA PRO A 148 -3.33 -2.89 9.88
C PRO A 148 -2.71 -3.12 11.26
N THR A 149 -3.35 -3.92 12.10
CA THR A 149 -2.67 -4.46 13.28
C THR A 149 -1.62 -5.43 12.74
N THR A 150 -0.39 -4.96 12.63
CA THR A 150 0.75 -5.77 12.24
C THR A 150 1.14 -6.65 13.41
N GLU A 151 1.12 -7.97 13.22
CA GLU A 151 1.65 -8.91 14.18
C GLU A 151 3.02 -9.40 13.69
N LYS A 152 4.03 -9.36 14.57
CA LYS A 152 5.33 -9.96 14.29
C LYS A 152 5.25 -11.45 14.57
N LYS A 153 5.50 -12.28 13.56
CA LYS A 153 5.52 -13.73 13.66
C LYS A 153 6.82 -14.28 13.10
N THR A 154 7.34 -15.30 13.77
CA THR A 154 8.48 -16.08 13.27
C THR A 154 7.97 -17.16 12.32
N ILE A 155 8.54 -17.22 11.11
CA ILE A 155 8.26 -18.27 10.13
C ILE A 155 9.29 -19.40 10.23
N ASP A 156 8.88 -20.62 9.83
CA ASP A 156 9.76 -21.79 9.83
C ASP A 156 10.92 -21.59 8.84
N SER A 157 12.12 -22.07 9.19
CA SER A 157 13.31 -21.98 8.33
C SER A 157 13.18 -22.70 7.00
N ASN A 158 12.25 -23.65 6.88
CA ASN A 158 11.93 -24.37 5.64
C ASN A 158 10.79 -23.73 4.86
N THR A 159 10.22 -22.60 5.31
CA THR A 159 9.15 -21.92 4.57
C THR A 159 9.69 -21.38 3.25
N ASP A 160 8.96 -21.58 2.15
CA ASP A 160 9.29 -20.96 0.87
C ASP A 160 9.03 -19.46 0.91
N VAL A 161 10.04 -18.68 0.53
CA VAL A 161 9.96 -17.23 0.35
C VAL A 161 10.18 -16.91 -1.12
N ILE A 162 9.19 -16.28 -1.75
CA ILE A 162 9.26 -15.82 -3.14
C ILE A 162 10.02 -14.49 -3.17
N LEU A 163 11.21 -14.50 -3.76
CA LEU A 163 11.99 -13.31 -4.01
C LEU A 163 11.67 -12.77 -5.40
N ARG A 164 11.24 -11.51 -5.47
CA ARG A 164 11.07 -10.78 -6.73
C ARG A 164 12.14 -9.70 -6.81
N HIS A 165 12.92 -9.71 -7.88
CA HIS A 165 13.92 -8.68 -8.14
C HIS A 165 13.44 -7.77 -9.24
N SER A 166 13.49 -6.47 -8.98
CA SER A 166 13.05 -5.44 -9.89
C SER A 166 14.07 -4.32 -9.98
N VAL A 167 14.27 -3.81 -11.19
CA VAL A 167 15.36 -2.89 -11.50
C VAL A 167 14.86 -1.70 -12.30
N SER A 168 15.36 -0.50 -11.97
CA SER A 168 15.24 0.67 -12.82
C SER A 168 16.63 1.17 -13.24
N PHE A 169 16.76 1.57 -14.50
CA PHE A 169 17.98 2.16 -15.05
C PHE A 169 17.83 3.67 -15.11
N MET A 170 18.86 4.37 -14.64
CA MET A 170 18.87 5.81 -14.43
C MET A 170 19.97 6.44 -15.27
N LYS A 171 19.66 7.49 -16.02
CA LYS A 171 20.64 8.25 -16.82
C LYS A 171 20.59 9.73 -16.49
N ARG A 172 21.66 10.47 -16.78
CA ARG A 172 21.66 11.93 -16.67
C ARG A 172 20.69 12.55 -17.67
N ASN A 173 20.04 13.64 -17.26
CA ASN A 173 19.28 14.48 -18.17
C ASN A 173 20.18 15.56 -18.78
N GLY A 174 20.77 15.27 -19.94
CA GLY A 174 21.74 16.15 -20.59
C GLY A 174 23.02 16.31 -19.76
N GLU A 175 23.45 17.55 -19.52
CA GLU A 175 24.59 17.87 -18.65
C GLU A 175 24.23 17.91 -17.15
N SER A 176 22.95 17.74 -16.81
CA SER A 176 22.50 17.78 -15.41
C SER A 176 23.01 16.58 -14.62
N MET A 177 23.29 16.81 -13.33
CA MET A 177 23.56 15.74 -12.36
C MET A 177 22.28 14.99 -11.96
N ASN A 178 21.10 15.52 -12.28
CA ASN A 178 19.84 14.86 -12.01
C ASN A 178 19.72 13.57 -12.84
N LEU A 179 19.43 12.49 -12.12
CA LEU A 179 19.17 11.19 -12.72
C LEU A 179 17.68 11.02 -13.01
N VAL A 180 17.37 10.58 -14.22
CA VAL A 180 16.01 10.24 -14.65
C VAL A 180 15.92 8.75 -15.01
N PRO A 181 14.82 8.07 -14.64
CA PRO A 181 14.61 6.69 -15.04
C PRO A 181 14.39 6.61 -16.56
N THR A 182 14.93 5.58 -17.20
CA THR A 182 14.74 5.34 -18.63
C THR A 182 13.48 4.53 -18.94
N THR A 183 13.01 3.80 -17.95
CA THR A 183 11.83 2.93 -18.02
C THR A 183 11.20 2.84 -16.64
N THR A 184 9.92 2.47 -16.59
CA THR A 184 9.32 1.90 -15.38
C THR A 184 10.10 0.66 -14.93
N GLN A 185 10.07 0.41 -13.63
CA GLN A 185 10.72 -0.71 -12.96
C GLN A 185 10.44 -2.04 -13.68
N LEU A 186 11.50 -2.72 -14.10
CA LEU A 186 11.45 -3.99 -14.84
C LEU A 186 11.71 -5.16 -13.90
N SER A 187 10.96 -6.25 -14.05
CA SER A 187 11.21 -7.48 -13.28
C SER A 187 12.39 -8.24 -13.90
N SER A 188 13.40 -8.53 -13.09
CA SER A 188 14.59 -9.30 -13.50
C SER A 188 14.39 -10.79 -13.28
N PHE A 189 13.96 -11.19 -12.08
CA PHE A 189 13.64 -12.58 -11.78
C PHE A 189 12.59 -12.71 -10.68
N SER A 190 12.02 -13.92 -10.61
CA SER A 190 11.26 -14.43 -9.46
C SER A 190 11.83 -15.80 -9.09
N LYS A 191 12.33 -15.97 -7.87
CA LYS A 191 12.89 -17.26 -7.39
C LYS A 191 12.42 -17.58 -5.98
N THR A 192 12.50 -18.85 -5.60
CA THR A 192 12.21 -19.28 -4.23
C THR A 192 13.49 -19.40 -3.43
N ALA A 193 13.46 -18.92 -2.19
CA ALA A 193 14.55 -19.01 -1.23
C ALA A 193 14.02 -19.34 0.17
N LYS A 194 14.93 -19.55 1.12
CA LYS A 194 14.62 -19.93 2.50
C LYS A 194 15.10 -18.90 3.51
N PRO A 195 14.40 -18.71 4.64
CA PRO A 195 14.87 -17.86 5.72
C PRO A 195 16.29 -18.23 6.19
N GLY A 196 17.10 -17.21 6.47
CA GLY A 196 18.51 -17.36 6.83
C GLY A 196 19.48 -17.42 5.64
N GLN A 197 18.99 -17.56 4.41
CA GLN A 197 19.85 -17.45 3.23
C GLN A 197 20.23 -15.99 2.95
N SER A 198 21.52 -15.75 2.68
CA SER A 198 22.02 -14.45 2.27
C SER A 198 21.99 -14.31 0.75
N ILE A 199 21.34 -13.24 0.29
CA ILE A 199 21.31 -12.86 -1.12
C ILE A 199 22.65 -12.24 -1.47
N GLN A 200 23.20 -12.58 -2.63
CA GLN A 200 24.51 -12.09 -3.03
C GLN A 200 24.38 -10.82 -3.87
N SER A 201 25.26 -9.84 -3.65
CA SER A 201 25.26 -8.63 -4.47
C SER A 201 25.50 -8.94 -5.95
N GLU A 202 26.36 -9.93 -6.23
CA GLU A 202 26.75 -10.32 -7.57
C GLU A 202 25.62 -10.96 -8.36
N GLU A 203 24.79 -11.81 -7.73
CA GLU A 203 23.66 -12.42 -8.44
C GLU A 203 22.62 -11.38 -8.88
N LEU A 204 22.37 -10.36 -8.05
CA LEU A 204 21.49 -9.25 -8.38
C LEU A 204 22.09 -8.40 -9.51
N TYR A 205 23.41 -8.17 -9.48
CA TYR A 205 24.11 -7.44 -10.54
C TYR A 205 24.02 -8.16 -11.89
N GLN A 206 24.30 -9.46 -11.93
CA GLN A 206 24.25 -10.25 -13.16
C GLN A 206 22.83 -10.31 -13.75
N ALA A 207 21.81 -10.39 -12.88
CA ALA A 207 20.43 -10.37 -13.31
C ALA A 207 20.00 -8.98 -13.85
N ALA A 208 20.47 -7.90 -13.22
CA ALA A 208 20.29 -6.54 -13.72
C ALA A 208 21.02 -6.30 -15.06
N GLN A 209 22.24 -6.81 -15.21
CA GLN A 209 23.03 -6.73 -16.44
C GLN A 209 22.34 -7.47 -17.59
N SER A 210 21.89 -8.70 -17.35
CA SER A 210 21.18 -9.51 -18.35
C SER A 210 19.87 -8.84 -18.80
N LEU A 211 19.20 -8.13 -17.89
CA LEU A 211 18.00 -7.35 -18.21
C LEU A 211 18.34 -6.07 -18.97
N PHE A 212 19.42 -5.38 -18.59
CA PHE A 212 19.89 -4.17 -19.23
C PHE A 212 20.23 -4.39 -20.71
N GLU A 213 20.86 -5.52 -21.03
CA GLU A 213 21.23 -5.90 -22.40
C GLU A 213 20.05 -6.05 -23.36
N GLN A 214 18.82 -6.14 -22.82
CA GLN A 214 17.58 -6.21 -23.60
C GLN A 214 16.91 -4.84 -23.80
N THR A 215 17.46 -3.78 -23.19
CA THR A 215 16.88 -2.43 -23.22
C THR A 215 17.28 -1.66 -24.47
N LYS A 216 16.45 -0.67 -24.83
CA LYS A 216 16.77 0.28 -25.89
C LYS A 216 18.09 1.02 -25.62
N GLU A 217 18.31 1.45 -24.38
CA GLU A 217 19.52 2.16 -23.97
C GLU A 217 20.80 1.37 -24.25
N TYR A 218 20.82 0.07 -23.97
CA TYR A 218 21.97 -0.76 -24.30
C TYR A 218 22.27 -0.74 -25.80
N HIS A 219 21.24 -0.88 -26.65
CA HIS A 219 21.38 -0.80 -28.09
C HIS A 219 21.74 0.62 -28.60
N GLU A 220 21.54 1.66 -27.81
CA GLU A 220 21.99 3.02 -28.08
C GLU A 220 23.42 3.33 -27.60
N GLY A 221 24.12 2.31 -27.06
CA GLY A 221 25.51 2.39 -26.61
C GLY A 221 25.68 2.78 -25.13
N TYR A 222 24.64 2.75 -24.32
CA TYR A 222 24.78 2.89 -22.86
C TYR A 222 25.39 1.62 -22.24
N GLN A 223 26.12 1.82 -21.14
CA GLN A 223 26.70 0.77 -20.31
C GLN A 223 26.13 0.85 -18.89
N LEU A 224 25.97 -0.30 -18.24
CA LEU A 224 25.63 -0.38 -16.83
C LEU A 224 26.87 -0.07 -16.00
N ILE A 225 26.85 1.02 -15.24
CA ILE A 225 28.05 1.53 -14.56
C ILE A 225 28.10 1.08 -13.10
N LYS A 226 27.03 1.34 -12.35
CA LYS A 226 26.98 1.03 -10.91
C LYS A 226 25.57 0.90 -10.39
N ARG A 227 25.45 0.18 -9.29
CA ARG A 227 24.26 0.21 -8.44
C ARG A 227 24.23 1.49 -7.62
N LEU A 228 23.09 2.15 -7.57
CA LEU A 228 22.85 3.36 -6.77
C LEU A 228 22.27 2.98 -5.41
N ASN A 229 21.25 2.13 -5.38
CA ASN A 229 20.64 1.69 -4.14
C ASN A 229 19.98 0.32 -4.29
N THR A 230 19.75 -0.33 -3.15
CA THR A 230 18.88 -1.50 -3.01
C THR A 230 17.93 -1.27 -1.84
N SER A 231 16.65 -1.50 -2.08
CA SER A 231 15.60 -1.48 -1.07
C SER A 231 14.85 -2.81 -1.04
N ILE A 232 14.43 -3.24 0.14
CA ILE A 232 13.72 -4.49 0.36
C ILE A 232 12.36 -4.20 0.99
N SER A 233 11.29 -4.79 0.46
CA SER A 233 10.02 -4.94 1.15
C SER A 233 9.82 -6.41 1.50
N GLU A 234 9.49 -6.68 2.76
CA GLU A 234 9.17 -8.03 3.23
C GLU A 234 7.65 -8.10 3.42
N ASN A 235 6.97 -9.05 2.78
CA ASN A 235 5.50 -9.20 2.82
C ASN A 235 4.72 -7.91 2.49
N GLU A 236 5.14 -7.18 1.45
CA GLU A 236 4.52 -5.89 1.03
C GLU A 236 4.47 -4.83 2.14
N LYS A 237 5.41 -4.89 3.10
CA LYS A 237 5.62 -3.81 4.07
C LYS A 237 6.45 -2.68 3.49
N ALA A 238 6.63 -1.63 4.29
CA ALA A 238 7.44 -0.49 3.89
C ALA A 238 8.85 -0.93 3.46
N TYR A 239 9.34 -0.29 2.41
CA TYR A 239 10.69 -0.57 1.90
C TYR A 239 11.73 -0.07 2.91
N ARG A 240 12.71 -0.93 3.21
CA ARG A 240 13.93 -0.55 3.93
C ARG A 240 15.12 -0.52 2.98
N SER A 241 15.93 0.52 3.09
CA SER A 241 17.19 0.61 2.35
C SER A 241 18.21 -0.36 2.95
N VAL A 242 18.81 -1.23 2.13
CA VAL A 242 19.88 -2.17 2.54
C VAL A 242 21.23 -1.88 1.87
N TYR A 243 21.21 -0.99 0.87
CA TYR A 243 22.42 -0.50 0.22
C TYR A 243 22.18 0.88 -0.38
N GLN A 244 23.15 1.78 -0.20
CA GLN A 244 23.25 3.05 -0.90
C GLN A 244 24.72 3.32 -1.24
N PHE A 245 24.99 3.67 -2.50
CA PHE A 245 26.36 3.81 -2.99
C PHE A 245 27.17 4.91 -2.27
N GLN A 246 26.49 5.91 -1.72
CA GLN A 246 27.12 7.04 -1.01
C GLN A 246 27.60 6.67 0.39
N ASN A 247 26.96 5.69 1.03
CA ASN A 247 27.17 5.42 2.46
C ASN A 247 28.40 4.51 2.70
N GLY A 248 29.04 4.01 1.63
CA GLY A 248 30.21 3.13 1.71
C GLY A 248 29.96 1.75 2.34
N LYS A 249 28.73 1.48 2.81
CA LYS A 249 28.33 0.20 3.41
C LYS A 249 28.17 -0.86 2.32
N PRO A 250 28.76 -2.06 2.48
CA PRO A 250 28.53 -3.15 1.54
C PRO A 250 27.06 -3.58 1.59
N PHE A 251 26.56 -4.07 0.45
CA PHE A 251 25.25 -4.69 0.40
C PHE A 251 25.20 -5.89 1.36
N ASN A 252 24.14 -5.94 2.18
CA ASN A 252 23.91 -7.04 3.11
C ASN A 252 22.42 -7.31 3.23
N TYR A 253 21.97 -8.47 2.76
CA TYR A 253 20.59 -8.91 2.91
C TYR A 253 20.53 -10.41 3.20
N THR A 254 19.91 -10.74 4.33
CA THR A 254 19.57 -12.11 4.73
C THR A 254 18.08 -12.18 4.95
N ILE A 255 17.45 -13.21 4.39
CA ILE A 255 16.00 -13.41 4.46
C ILE A 255 15.58 -13.61 5.92
N SER A 256 14.76 -12.71 6.45
CA SER A 256 14.34 -12.75 7.85
C SER A 256 13.33 -13.88 8.13
N GLN A 257 13.48 -14.51 9.29
CA GLN A 257 12.45 -15.36 9.90
C GLN A 257 11.40 -14.55 10.66
N LEU A 258 11.81 -13.47 11.31
CA LEU A 258 10.89 -12.60 12.04
C LEU A 258 10.27 -11.63 11.05
N ARG A 259 8.96 -11.75 10.83
CA ARG A 259 8.25 -10.99 9.81
C ARG A 259 7.00 -10.34 10.36
N GLU A 260 6.64 -9.22 9.76
CA GLU A 260 5.37 -8.57 10.02
C GLU A 260 4.31 -9.14 9.08
N PHE A 261 3.22 -9.61 9.67
CA PHE A 261 2.03 -10.04 8.97
C PHE A 261 0.92 -9.04 9.23
N SER A 262 0.14 -8.72 8.20
CA SER A 262 -1.18 -8.16 8.49
C SER A 262 -2.08 -9.29 8.99
N LYS A 263 -3.00 -8.99 9.89
CA LYS A 263 -4.08 -9.94 10.25
C LYS A 263 -4.89 -10.42 9.06
N TRP A 264 -4.73 -9.84 7.87
CA TRP A 264 -5.48 -10.22 6.68
C TRP A 264 -4.67 -11.12 5.73
N ASP A 265 -3.40 -11.44 6.07
CA ASP A 265 -2.49 -12.30 5.28
C ASP A 265 -2.74 -13.81 5.45
N TYR A 266 -3.99 -14.25 5.67
CA TYR A 266 -4.30 -15.65 6.01
C TYR A 266 -4.02 -16.68 4.90
N SER A 267 -3.63 -16.26 3.69
CA SER A 267 -3.38 -17.19 2.57
C SER A 267 -2.27 -16.79 1.59
N GLN A 268 -1.47 -15.77 1.88
CA GLN A 268 -0.49 -15.29 0.91
C GLN A 268 0.85 -16.04 1.00
N ALA A 269 1.40 -16.37 -0.16
CA ALA A 269 2.78 -16.83 -0.26
C ALA A 269 3.71 -15.78 0.36
N ILE A 270 4.67 -16.23 1.16
CA ILE A 270 5.65 -15.34 1.77
C ILE A 270 6.54 -14.79 0.67
N ARG A 271 6.77 -13.48 0.67
CA ARG A 271 7.48 -12.82 -0.43
C ARG A 271 8.35 -11.67 0.03
N ASP A 272 9.44 -11.45 -0.67
CA ASP A 272 10.28 -10.27 -0.56
C ASP A 272 10.47 -9.62 -1.93
N ASP A 273 10.33 -8.29 -1.96
CA ASP A 273 10.55 -7.48 -3.15
C ASP A 273 11.89 -6.73 -3.01
N ILE A 274 12.84 -7.09 -3.87
CA ILE A 274 14.15 -6.46 -3.99
C ILE A 274 14.07 -5.42 -5.12
N ILE A 275 14.19 -4.14 -4.78
CA ILE A 275 14.16 -3.03 -5.74
C ILE A 275 15.53 -2.40 -5.83
N GLU A 276 16.06 -2.28 -7.04
CA GLU A 276 17.36 -1.67 -7.29
C GLU A 276 17.29 -0.57 -8.34
N ASN A 277 18.11 0.44 -8.15
CA ASN A 277 18.35 1.49 -9.14
C ASN A 277 19.81 1.42 -9.59
N TYR A 278 20.03 1.50 -10.90
CA TYR A 278 21.37 1.48 -11.50
C TYR A 278 21.61 2.71 -12.34
N TYR A 279 22.84 3.23 -12.30
CA TYR A 279 23.27 4.27 -13.21
C TYR A 279 23.81 3.67 -14.50
N ILE A 280 23.41 4.27 -15.62
CA ILE A 280 23.88 3.93 -16.96
C ILE A 280 24.50 5.15 -17.64
N SER A 281 25.56 4.93 -18.42
CA SER A 281 26.23 6.00 -19.18
C SER A 281 26.68 5.54 -20.57
N LYS A 282 26.64 6.44 -21.56
CA LYS A 282 27.28 6.23 -22.87
C LYS A 282 28.78 6.41 -22.86
N ASN A 283 29.29 7.28 -21.97
CA ASN A 283 30.69 7.69 -21.96
C ASN A 283 31.52 6.86 -20.96
N GLY A 284 30.88 5.97 -20.21
CA GLY A 284 31.53 5.22 -19.14
C GLY A 284 31.92 6.09 -17.94
N ASP A 285 31.41 7.33 -17.85
CA ASP A 285 31.61 8.16 -16.66
C ASP A 285 30.92 7.54 -15.45
N ASP A 286 31.49 7.78 -14.28
CA ASP A 286 30.86 7.43 -13.02
C ASP A 286 29.88 8.54 -12.59
N TYR A 287 28.89 8.15 -11.77
CA TYR A 287 28.01 9.07 -11.07
C TYR A 287 28.50 9.31 -9.65
N TYR A 288 28.92 10.54 -9.40
CA TYR A 288 29.14 11.11 -8.08
C TYR A 288 28.44 12.46 -8.01
N PRO A 289 27.36 12.60 -7.23
CA PRO A 289 26.70 13.88 -7.08
C PRO A 289 27.66 14.89 -6.44
N GLU A 290 27.56 16.14 -6.90
CA GLU A 290 28.34 17.25 -6.35
C GLU A 290 28.13 17.30 -4.83
N GLN A 291 29.23 17.26 -4.08
CA GLN A 291 29.18 17.37 -2.62
C GLN A 291 29.21 18.85 -2.22
N ILE A 292 28.50 19.17 -1.15
CA ILE A 292 28.52 20.46 -0.49
C ILE A 292 28.85 20.25 0.98
N GLN A 293 29.78 21.04 1.49
CA GLN A 293 30.03 21.10 2.92
C GLN A 293 28.98 22.01 3.55
N ILE A 294 28.23 21.50 4.52
CA ILE A 294 27.23 22.25 5.24
C ILE A 294 27.56 22.33 6.73
N THR A 295 27.04 23.37 7.37
CA THR A 295 26.89 23.46 8.82
C THR A 295 25.45 23.10 9.18
N LEU A 296 25.29 22.17 10.10
CA LEU A 296 23.99 21.74 10.64
C LEU A 296 23.94 22.05 12.13
N ASP A 297 23.04 22.95 12.53
CA ASP A 297 22.73 23.19 13.93
C ASP A 297 21.57 22.28 14.38
N LEU A 298 21.78 21.51 15.44
CA LEU A 298 20.72 20.80 16.14
C LEU A 298 20.15 21.77 17.17
N THR A 299 18.91 22.21 17.01
CA THR A 299 18.31 23.27 17.82
C THR A 299 17.12 22.76 18.62
N ASN A 300 16.86 23.35 19.79
CA ASN A 300 15.63 23.08 20.55
C ASN A 300 14.43 23.87 19.99
N GLU A 301 13.29 23.79 20.68
CA GLU A 301 12.04 24.49 20.32
C GLU A 301 12.18 26.03 20.32
N GLU A 302 13.14 26.57 21.07
CA GLU A 302 13.45 28.00 21.15
C GLU A 302 14.50 28.44 20.11
N GLU A 303 14.79 27.59 19.12
CA GLU A 303 15.86 27.77 18.11
C GLU A 303 17.27 27.94 18.73
N THR A 304 17.47 27.52 19.98
CA THR A 304 18.79 27.55 20.64
C THR A 304 19.60 26.32 20.23
N SER A 305 20.85 26.54 19.78
CA SER A 305 21.74 25.46 19.34
C SER A 305 22.18 24.56 20.51
N ILE A 306 21.83 23.29 20.41
CA ILE A 306 22.25 22.20 21.30
C ILE A 306 23.65 21.71 20.88
N ARG A 307 23.85 21.53 19.57
CA ARG A 307 25.08 21.01 18.97
C ARG A 307 25.18 21.44 17.52
N THR A 308 26.38 21.79 17.07
CA THR A 308 26.67 22.07 15.65
C THR A 308 27.51 20.95 15.05
N LEU A 309 27.19 20.57 13.81
CA LEU A 309 27.89 19.57 13.02
C LEU A 309 28.35 20.18 11.70
N THR A 310 29.48 19.71 11.18
CA THR A 310 29.90 19.96 9.79
C THR A 310 29.76 18.66 9.02
N LEU A 311 29.01 18.68 7.93
CA LEU A 311 28.71 17.50 7.13
C LEU A 311 29.06 17.78 5.66
N ASP A 312 29.70 16.82 5.02
CA ASP A 312 29.84 16.80 3.56
C ASP A 312 28.73 15.92 3.00
N LEU A 313 27.76 16.53 2.31
CA LEU A 313 26.56 15.86 1.79
C LEU A 313 26.37 16.16 0.30
N PRO A 314 25.58 15.35 -0.42
CA PRO A 314 25.13 15.71 -1.76
C PRO A 314 24.38 17.05 -1.76
N LYS A 315 24.72 17.90 -2.75
CA LYS A 315 24.10 19.21 -2.96
C LYS A 315 22.64 19.13 -3.37
N GLU A 316 22.27 18.07 -4.08
CA GLU A 316 20.88 17.77 -4.40
C GLU A 316 20.20 17.09 -3.19
N ASN A 317 18.95 17.45 -2.89
CA ASN A 317 18.17 16.88 -1.79
C ASN A 317 18.86 16.89 -0.41
N THR A 318 19.69 17.90 -0.13
CA THR A 318 20.48 18.00 1.11
C THR A 318 19.65 17.81 2.39
N ILE A 319 18.40 18.28 2.43
CA ILE A 319 17.49 18.09 3.57
C ILE A 319 17.22 16.60 3.86
N GLU A 320 16.94 15.80 2.83
CA GLU A 320 16.69 14.36 3.02
C GLU A 320 17.97 13.62 3.41
N HIS A 321 19.12 14.03 2.86
CA HIS A 321 20.42 13.52 3.30
C HIS A 321 20.73 13.87 4.77
N ILE A 322 20.35 15.06 5.25
CA ILE A 322 20.45 15.43 6.67
C ILE A 322 19.59 14.48 7.53
N LYS A 323 18.32 14.29 7.18
CA LYS A 323 17.41 13.40 7.94
C LYS A 323 17.95 11.98 8.02
N HIS A 324 18.41 11.45 6.89
CA HIS A 324 19.01 10.12 6.79
C HIS A 324 20.27 10.00 7.66
N TYR A 325 21.15 11.00 7.60
CA TYR A 325 22.35 11.05 8.45
C TYR A 325 22.00 11.03 9.94
N LEU A 326 21.05 11.85 10.39
CA LEU A 326 20.64 11.89 11.79
C LEU A 326 20.05 10.54 12.27
N SER A 327 19.34 9.84 11.39
CA SER A 327 18.83 8.49 11.68
C SER A 327 19.92 7.43 11.73
N GLU A 328 20.91 7.46 10.84
CA GLU A 328 21.98 6.45 10.82
C GLU A 328 23.05 6.68 11.88
N ALA A 329 23.25 7.92 12.33
CA ALA A 329 24.25 8.29 13.32
C ALA A 329 23.75 8.20 14.77
N ASP A 330 22.58 7.59 15.00
CA ASP A 330 21.90 7.53 16.29
C ASP A 330 21.72 8.94 16.93
N LEU A 331 21.42 9.94 16.11
CA LEU A 331 21.16 11.32 16.54
C LEU A 331 19.68 11.67 16.54
N THR A 332 18.78 10.69 16.39
CA THR A 332 17.33 10.90 16.55
C THR A 332 16.95 11.25 17.98
N GLU A 333 17.81 10.90 18.94
CA GLU A 333 17.71 11.25 20.35
C GLU A 333 19.06 11.79 20.81
N ILE A 334 19.09 12.92 21.52
CA ILE A 334 20.32 13.52 22.01
C ILE A 334 20.18 14.00 23.45
N ASP A 335 21.23 13.78 24.23
CA ASP A 335 21.39 14.35 25.56
C ASP A 335 22.20 15.65 25.45
N ALA A 336 21.63 16.76 25.92
CA ALA A 336 22.36 18.01 26.06
C ALA A 336 23.35 17.93 27.23
N LYS A 337 24.38 18.77 27.20
CA LYS A 337 25.35 18.89 28.31
C LYS A 337 24.70 19.31 29.64
N THR A 338 23.51 19.91 29.57
CA THR A 338 22.68 20.32 30.71
C THR A 338 21.98 19.14 31.39
N GLY A 339 21.94 17.96 30.74
CA GLY A 339 21.21 16.77 31.18
C GLY A 339 19.80 16.65 30.58
N ASP A 340 19.37 17.62 29.78
CA ASP A 340 18.08 17.59 29.09
C ASP A 340 18.11 16.62 27.90
N HIS A 341 17.02 15.89 27.70
CA HIS A 341 16.89 14.89 26.65
C HIS A 341 15.92 15.36 25.56
N TYR A 342 16.34 15.18 24.30
CA TYR A 342 15.72 15.78 23.12
C TYR A 342 15.48 14.75 22.01
N TRP A 343 14.36 14.87 21.29
CA TRP A 343 14.02 14.05 20.13
C TRP A 343 13.95 14.85 18.84
N PHE A 344 14.47 14.28 17.76
CA PHE A 344 14.43 14.90 16.46
C PHE A 344 13.00 14.97 15.91
N SER A 345 12.54 16.18 15.62
CA SER A 345 11.18 16.46 15.14
C SER A 345 10.91 16.07 13.68
N GLN A 346 11.93 15.58 12.96
CA GLN A 346 11.94 15.40 11.50
C GLN A 346 11.87 16.71 10.70
N ASN A 347 11.84 17.86 11.38
CA ASN A 347 11.87 19.16 10.74
C ASN A 347 13.32 19.62 10.54
N VAL A 348 13.68 19.87 9.29
CA VAL A 348 14.96 20.46 8.89
C VAL A 348 14.67 21.69 8.06
N LYS A 349 15.19 22.83 8.52
CA LYS A 349 15.05 24.14 7.89
C LYS A 349 16.35 24.53 7.23
N GLN A 350 16.27 25.00 5.99
CA GLN A 350 17.40 25.62 5.32
C GLN A 350 17.51 27.09 5.75
N VAL A 351 18.64 27.48 6.34
CA VAL A 351 18.92 28.87 6.74
C VAL A 351 19.67 29.61 5.62
N SER A 352 20.62 28.93 4.97
CA SER A 352 21.33 29.42 3.79
C SER A 352 21.77 28.26 2.89
N SER A 353 22.54 28.52 1.82
CA SER A 353 22.99 27.46 0.92
C SER A 353 23.93 26.44 1.58
N HIS A 354 24.62 26.83 2.66
CA HIS A 354 25.55 25.97 3.40
C HIS A 354 25.18 25.83 4.89
N HIS A 355 23.99 26.28 5.31
CA HIS A 355 23.60 26.28 6.72
C HIS A 355 22.17 25.79 6.90
N PHE A 356 22.01 24.78 7.75
CA PHE A 356 20.74 24.12 8.03
C PHE A 356 20.52 24.02 9.55
N GLN A 357 19.25 23.91 9.93
CA GLN A 357 18.81 23.68 11.31
C GLN A 357 17.94 22.43 11.37
N ALA A 358 18.24 21.51 12.28
CA ALA A 358 17.41 20.36 12.60
C ALA A 358 16.78 20.57 13.97
N ASN A 359 15.44 20.56 14.03
CA ASN A 359 14.72 20.91 15.25
C ASN A 359 14.48 19.69 16.14
N TYR A 360 14.64 19.88 17.44
CA TYR A 360 14.41 18.89 18.48
C TYR A 360 13.44 19.41 19.53
N PHE A 361 12.67 18.50 20.15
CA PHE A 361 11.75 18.81 21.25
C PHE A 361 12.16 18.08 22.53
N SER A 362 11.90 18.68 23.70
CA SER A 362 12.27 18.11 25.00
C SER A 362 11.18 17.19 25.57
N LYS A 363 11.56 16.29 26.49
CA LYS A 363 10.63 15.29 27.07
C LYS A 363 9.52 15.94 27.88
N GLU A 364 9.84 17.03 28.56
CA GLU A 364 8.89 17.72 29.43
C GLU A 364 7.72 18.33 28.63
N ASN A 365 7.86 18.50 27.31
CA ASN A 365 6.79 18.91 26.40
C ASN A 365 6.15 17.74 25.61
N SER A 366 6.59 16.49 25.80
CA SER A 366 6.09 15.33 25.05
C SER A 366 4.65 14.91 25.43
N ASP A 367 4.20 15.24 26.64
CA ASP A 367 2.81 15.00 27.08
C ASP A 367 1.79 15.92 26.37
N LEU A 368 2.24 17.04 25.80
CA LEU A 368 1.39 17.97 25.02
C LEU A 368 1.33 17.61 23.53
N PHE A 369 2.37 16.99 22.97
CA PHE A 369 2.40 16.61 21.55
C PHE A 369 1.69 15.29 21.25
N TYR A 370 1.62 14.35 22.20
CA TYR A 370 0.78 13.15 22.02
C TYR A 370 -0.72 13.48 21.99
N TYR A 371 -1.16 14.57 22.63
CA TYR A 371 -2.57 14.99 22.59
C TYR A 371 -2.94 15.81 21.34
N ASN A 372 -2.00 16.55 20.74
CA ASN A 372 -2.27 17.37 19.55
C ASN A 372 -2.18 16.62 18.22
N ARG A 373 -1.66 15.37 18.19
CA ARG A 373 -1.78 14.49 17.01
C ARG A 373 -3.13 13.77 16.89
N PHE A 374 -3.96 13.77 17.94
CA PHE A 374 -5.28 13.11 17.95
C PHE A 374 -6.47 14.07 18.07
N SER A 375 -6.24 15.39 18.06
CA SER A 375 -7.30 16.40 18.20
C SER A 375 -7.38 17.41 17.04
N LEU A 376 -6.59 17.21 15.99
CA LEU A 376 -6.73 17.88 14.69
C LEU A 376 -6.63 16.85 13.54
N GLN A 377 -7.57 15.92 13.52
CA GLN A 377 -8.16 15.38 12.29
C GLN A 377 -9.66 15.29 12.49
#